data_AF-R0FRH1-F1
#
_entry.id   AF-R0FRH1-F1
#
_cell.length_a   1.000
_cell.length_b   1.000
_cell.length_c   1.000
_cell.angle_alpha   90.00
_cell.angle_beta   90.00
_cell.angle_gamma   90.00
#
_symmetry.space_group_name_H-M   'P 1'
#
loop_
_entity.id
_entity.type
_entity.pdbx_description
1 polymer ?
#
loop_
_entity_poly.entity_id
_entity_poly.type
_entity_poly.pdbx_seq_one_letter_code
_entity_poly.pdbx_strand_id
1 'polypeptide(L)'
;MEQQEMGKPAKPKAKKDVGPGRSIDTYAAQCEKCHKWRVIDGQDEYEDIRSKMLEDPFNCQKKQGLSCEEPADIDYDSSRTWVIDKPGVPKTPKGFKRSLVLRKDYSKMDTYYITPTGKKLRSRNEIAAFVEAYPEFNNAPLGDFNFTVPKVMEDTLPPDPRLASPFATSTSTSARSSLTQTQD
;
A
#
# COMPACT_ATOMS: atom_id res chain seq x y z
N MET A 1 -23.76 46.87 26.21
CA MET A 1 -23.09 45.72 26.83
C MET A 1 -23.22 44.56 25.88
N GLU A 2 -22.15 44.33 25.11
CA GLU A 2 -21.90 43.05 24.46
C GLU A 2 -21.80 41.95 25.53
N GLN A 3 -22.27 40.77 25.18
CA GLN A 3 -21.57 39.53 25.46
C GLN A 3 -22.00 38.47 24.44
N GLN A 4 -21.11 38.27 23.47
CA GLN A 4 -21.06 37.12 22.58
C GLN A 4 -20.76 35.86 23.40
N GLU A 5 -21.57 34.82 23.23
CA GLU A 5 -21.31 33.51 23.80
C GLU A 5 -20.22 32.81 22.98
N MET A 6 -19.01 32.77 23.53
CA MET A 6 -17.83 32.17 22.90
C MET A 6 -17.93 30.64 22.93
N GLY A 7 -17.79 30.04 21.75
CA GLY A 7 -17.82 28.59 21.54
C GLY A 7 -16.79 27.81 22.35
N LYS A 8 -17.20 26.64 22.83
CA LYS A 8 -16.34 25.66 23.51
C LYS A 8 -15.19 25.21 22.59
N PRO A 9 -13.94 25.20 23.06
CA PRO A 9 -12.82 24.69 22.26
C PRO A 9 -12.94 23.17 22.09
N ALA A 10 -13.01 22.72 20.83
CA ALA A 10 -12.94 21.30 20.49
C ALA A 10 -11.57 20.75 20.89
N LYS A 11 -11.57 19.73 21.76
CA LYS A 11 -10.35 19.04 22.21
C LYS A 11 -9.58 18.47 21.01
N PRO A 12 -8.25 18.62 20.94
CA PRO A 12 -7.45 18.02 19.88
C PRO A 12 -7.54 16.49 20.00
N LYS A 13 -8.04 15.85 18.94
CA LYS A 13 -8.06 14.38 18.84
C LYS A 13 -6.62 13.88 18.82
N ALA A 14 -6.27 13.06 19.81
CA ALA A 14 -4.98 12.37 19.86
C ALA A 14 -4.72 11.66 18.53
N LYS A 15 -3.53 11.85 17.97
CA LYS A 15 -3.06 11.12 16.79
C LYS A 15 -3.02 9.64 17.19
N LYS A 16 -3.94 8.83 16.66
CA LYS A 16 -3.85 7.37 16.77
C LYS A 16 -2.61 6.97 15.98
N ASP A 17 -1.55 6.58 16.67
CA ASP A 17 -0.36 6.02 16.04
C ASP A 17 -0.77 4.87 15.14
N VAL A 18 -0.38 4.99 13.87
CA VAL A 18 -0.48 3.90 12.92
C VAL A 18 0.57 2.90 13.37
N GLY A 19 0.14 1.76 13.93
CA GLY A 19 1.08 0.73 14.37
C GLY A 19 2.11 0.39 13.28
N PRO A 20 3.32 -0.02 13.67
CA PRO A 20 4.43 -0.26 12.74
C PRO A 20 4.02 -1.24 11.62
N GLY A 21 4.56 -1.01 10.40
CA GLY A 21 4.32 -1.87 9.24
C GLY A 21 2.97 -1.72 8.55
N ARG A 22 2.20 -0.67 8.85
CA ARG A 22 0.87 -0.45 8.24
C ARG A 22 0.83 0.66 7.20
N SER A 23 1.90 1.42 7.04
CA SER A 23 2.08 2.40 5.96
C SER A 23 3.00 1.82 4.90
N ILE A 24 2.96 2.38 3.69
CA ILE A 24 3.93 2.04 2.64
C ILE A 24 5.33 2.46 3.08
N ASP A 25 6.27 1.53 3.02
CA ASP A 25 7.69 1.75 3.30
C ASP A 25 8.56 1.73 2.03
N THR A 26 8.13 0.98 1.01
CA THR A 26 8.86 0.74 -0.23
C THR A 26 7.92 0.87 -1.41
N TYR A 27 8.33 1.60 -2.43
CA TYR A 27 7.66 1.62 -3.73
C TYR A 27 8.45 0.76 -4.72
N ALA A 28 7.75 0.03 -5.57
CA ALA A 28 8.38 -0.82 -6.58
C ALA A 28 7.56 -0.86 -7.87
N ALA A 29 8.25 -1.01 -9.01
CA ALA A 29 7.65 -1.21 -10.33
C ALA A 29 8.21 -2.47 -10.97
N GLN A 30 7.35 -3.25 -11.63
CA GLN A 30 7.77 -4.42 -12.37
C GLN A 30 8.22 -4.03 -13.77
N CYS A 31 9.42 -4.45 -14.17
CA CYS A 31 9.89 -4.27 -15.53
C CYS A 31 9.06 -5.13 -16.50
N GLU A 32 8.52 -4.51 -17.56
CA GLU A 32 7.75 -5.22 -18.59
C GLU A 32 8.59 -6.26 -19.35
N LYS A 33 9.90 -6.02 -19.51
CA LYS A 33 10.78 -6.87 -20.33
C LYS A 33 11.30 -8.11 -19.60
N CYS A 34 11.73 -7.95 -18.35
CA CYS A 34 12.37 -9.03 -17.58
C CYS A 34 11.57 -9.47 -16.36
N HIS A 35 10.43 -8.83 -16.08
CA HIS A 35 9.53 -9.12 -14.97
C HIS A 35 10.14 -9.00 -13.56
N LYS A 36 11.37 -8.48 -13.44
CA LYS A 36 12.02 -8.16 -12.18
C LYS A 36 11.42 -6.90 -11.55
N TRP A 37 11.29 -6.90 -10.23
CA TRP A 37 10.83 -5.74 -9.48
C TRP A 37 11.98 -4.81 -9.15
N ARG A 38 11.77 -3.53 -9.42
CA ARG A 38 12.74 -2.45 -9.20
C ARG A 38 12.21 -1.52 -8.13
N VAL A 39 13.04 -1.21 -7.14
CA VAL A 39 12.68 -0.24 -6.10
C VAL A 39 12.65 1.14 -6.73
N ILE A 40 11.61 1.89 -6.40
CA ILE A 40 11.39 3.28 -6.83
C ILE A 40 11.61 4.17 -5.61
N ASP A 41 12.46 5.17 -5.77
CA ASP A 41 13.07 5.88 -4.64
C ASP A 41 12.05 6.77 -3.92
N GLY A 42 10.99 7.19 -4.62
CA GLY A 42 9.99 8.09 -4.08
C GLY A 42 8.57 7.80 -4.57
N GLN A 43 7.61 8.23 -3.75
CA GLN A 43 6.19 8.14 -4.08
C GLN A 43 5.86 8.88 -5.39
N ASP A 44 6.46 10.05 -5.62
CA ASP A 44 6.14 10.87 -6.80
C ASP A 44 6.51 10.18 -8.11
N GLU A 45 7.71 9.59 -8.17
CA GLU A 45 8.18 8.80 -9.32
C GLU A 45 7.34 7.52 -9.50
N TYR A 46 6.98 6.85 -8.39
CA TYR A 46 6.08 5.70 -8.45
C TYR A 46 4.70 6.08 -9.03
N GLU A 47 4.14 7.20 -8.62
CA GLU A 47 2.86 7.68 -9.13
C GLU A 47 2.93 8.07 -10.61
N ASP A 48 4.05 8.64 -11.07
CA ASP A 48 4.31 8.89 -12.49
C ASP A 48 4.23 7.58 -13.28
N ILE A 49 5.02 6.59 -12.88
CA ILE A 49 5.07 5.27 -13.52
C ILE A 49 3.68 4.63 -13.55
N ARG A 50 3.01 4.57 -12.40
CA ARG A 50 1.68 3.97 -12.27
C ARG A 50 0.63 4.66 -13.16
N SER A 51 0.64 5.99 -13.23
CA SER A 51 -0.34 6.76 -13.99
C SER A 51 -0.25 6.50 -15.50
N LYS A 52 0.95 6.23 -16.00
CA LYS A 52 1.23 6.00 -17.43
C LYS A 52 1.34 4.53 -17.78
N MET A 53 1.21 3.62 -16.82
CA MET A 53 1.55 2.19 -17.00
C MET A 53 0.80 1.48 -18.14
N LEU A 54 -0.38 1.97 -18.54
CA LEU A 54 -1.13 1.40 -19.66
C LEU A 54 -0.61 1.85 -21.04
N GLU A 55 0.02 3.01 -21.12
CA GLU A 55 0.51 3.63 -22.36
C GLU A 55 2.03 3.51 -22.48
N ASP A 56 2.73 3.61 -21.36
CA ASP A 56 4.18 3.63 -21.25
C ASP A 56 4.64 2.75 -20.07
N PRO A 57 4.57 1.41 -20.20
CA PRO A 57 4.93 0.48 -19.13
C PRO A 57 6.36 0.68 -18.63
N PHE A 58 6.61 0.35 -17.37
CA PHE A 58 7.95 0.49 -16.80
C PHE A 58 8.93 -0.51 -17.40
N ASN A 59 10.15 -0.05 -17.71
CA ASN A 59 11.25 -0.91 -18.09
C ASN A 59 12.55 -0.43 -17.42
N CYS A 60 13.49 -1.36 -17.22
CA CYS A 60 14.73 -1.07 -16.49
C CYS A 60 15.52 0.10 -17.09
N GLN A 61 15.49 0.26 -18.42
CA GLN A 61 16.25 1.29 -19.14
C GLN A 61 15.77 2.71 -18.82
N LYS A 62 14.56 2.87 -18.25
CA LYS A 62 14.05 4.17 -17.78
C LYS A 62 14.75 4.67 -16.51
N LYS A 63 15.38 3.78 -15.73
CA LYS A 63 16.16 4.15 -14.55
C LYS A 63 17.64 4.20 -14.95
N GLN A 64 18.31 5.32 -14.66
CA GLN A 64 19.72 5.49 -15.01
C GLN A 64 20.57 4.40 -14.35
N GLY A 65 21.46 3.80 -15.14
CA GLY A 65 22.38 2.76 -14.64
C GLY A 65 21.73 1.40 -14.36
N LEU A 66 20.45 1.19 -14.71
CA LEU A 66 19.74 -0.06 -14.48
C LEU A 66 19.51 -0.80 -15.79
N SER A 67 19.76 -2.11 -15.80
CA SER A 67 19.52 -2.97 -16.96
C SER A 67 18.69 -4.20 -16.59
N CYS A 68 18.30 -4.98 -17.60
CA CYS A 68 17.52 -6.21 -17.37
C CYS A 68 18.38 -7.37 -16.88
N GLU A 69 19.70 -7.28 -17.04
CA GLU A 69 20.69 -8.27 -16.64
C GLU A 69 20.89 -8.25 -15.12
N GLU A 70 20.82 -7.07 -14.50
CA GLU A 70 20.92 -6.90 -13.06
C GLU A 70 19.88 -7.74 -12.29
N PRO A 71 20.23 -8.31 -11.12
CA PRO A 71 19.29 -9.05 -10.27
C PRO A 71 18.16 -8.14 -9.79
N ALA A 72 16.99 -8.69 -9.44
CA ALA A 72 15.88 -7.88 -8.92
C ALA A 72 16.29 -7.16 -7.63
N ASP A 73 15.76 -5.95 -7.42
CA ASP A 73 16.06 -5.17 -6.22
C ASP A 73 15.29 -5.74 -5.02
N ILE A 74 14.15 -6.37 -5.31
CA ILE A 74 13.24 -7.00 -4.37
C ILE A 74 12.52 -8.16 -5.07
N ASP A 75 12.29 -9.25 -4.34
CA ASP A 75 11.52 -10.38 -4.84
C ASP A 75 10.08 -10.34 -4.34
N TYR A 76 9.15 -10.71 -5.22
CA TYR A 76 7.77 -10.92 -4.83
C TYR A 76 7.67 -12.23 -4.04
N ASP A 77 7.62 -12.12 -2.72
CA ASP A 77 7.56 -13.23 -1.78
C ASP A 77 6.78 -12.84 -0.51
N SER A 78 6.72 -13.75 0.46
CA SER A 78 6.06 -13.54 1.75
C SER A 78 6.96 -12.90 2.82
N SER A 79 8.13 -12.35 2.46
CA SER A 79 8.99 -11.63 3.41
C SER A 79 8.37 -10.30 3.87
N ARG A 80 7.41 -9.78 3.08
CA ARG A 80 6.62 -8.58 3.38
C ARG A 80 5.25 -8.68 2.73
N THR A 81 4.30 -7.88 3.22
CA THR A 81 2.98 -7.76 2.58
C THR A 81 3.06 -6.86 1.35
N TRP A 82 2.69 -7.41 0.21
CA TRP A 82 2.57 -6.70 -1.06
C TRP A 82 1.17 -6.12 -1.24
N VAL A 83 1.13 -4.93 -1.81
CA VAL A 83 -0.09 -4.33 -2.34
C VAL A 83 0.17 -3.80 -3.75
N ILE A 84 -0.75 -4.05 -4.67
CA ILE A 84 -0.58 -3.70 -6.09
C ILE A 84 -1.69 -2.74 -6.52
N ASP A 85 -1.31 -1.52 -6.91
CA ASP A 85 -2.26 -0.55 -7.46
C ASP A 85 -2.80 -1.02 -8.81
N LYS A 86 -4.04 -0.63 -9.13
CA LYS A 86 -4.58 -0.77 -10.47
C LYS A 86 -3.73 0.07 -11.46
N PRO A 87 -3.43 -0.44 -12.67
CA PRO A 87 -2.80 0.37 -13.71
C PRO A 87 -3.60 1.63 -14.04
N GLY A 88 -2.90 2.75 -14.27
CA GLY A 88 -3.51 4.01 -14.71
C GLY A 88 -4.17 4.81 -13.59
N VAL A 89 -3.96 4.48 -12.31
CA VAL A 89 -4.39 5.36 -11.21
C VAL A 89 -3.59 6.69 -11.31
N PRO A 90 -4.28 7.84 -11.41
CA PRO A 90 -3.64 9.13 -11.68
C PRO A 90 -2.72 9.55 -10.54
N LYS A 91 -1.77 10.46 -10.82
CA LYS A 91 -0.94 11.08 -9.78
C LYS A 91 -1.80 11.85 -8.80
N THR A 92 -1.28 11.98 -7.58
CA THR A 92 -1.83 12.88 -6.57
C THR A 92 -1.77 14.33 -7.06
N PRO A 93 -2.87 15.11 -6.91
CA PRO A 93 -2.84 16.53 -7.17
C PRO A 93 -1.70 17.26 -6.45
N LYS A 94 -1.08 18.23 -7.13
CA LYS A 94 0.09 18.97 -6.63
C LYS A 94 -0.19 19.56 -5.24
N GLY A 95 0.78 19.48 -4.34
CA GLY A 95 0.66 20.00 -2.96
C GLY A 95 -0.02 19.04 -1.98
N PHE A 96 -0.73 18.02 -2.46
CA PHE A 96 -1.23 16.95 -1.62
C PHE A 96 -0.28 15.75 -1.67
N LYS A 97 -0.39 14.85 -0.67
CA LYS A 97 0.27 13.54 -0.69
C LYS A 97 -0.76 12.45 -0.43
N ARG A 98 -0.81 11.40 -1.27
CA ARG A 98 -1.63 10.21 -0.99
C ARG A 98 -0.98 9.41 0.13
N SER A 99 -1.74 9.02 1.14
CA SER A 99 -1.28 8.19 2.25
C SER A 99 -2.16 6.95 2.31
N LEU A 100 -1.53 5.78 2.22
CA LEU A 100 -2.21 4.49 2.32
C LEU A 100 -1.93 3.87 3.69
N VAL A 101 -2.96 3.30 4.31
CA VAL A 101 -2.83 2.58 5.58
C VAL A 101 -3.50 1.21 5.50
N LEU A 102 -2.73 0.14 5.69
CA LEU A 102 -3.22 -1.23 5.74
C LEU A 102 -4.06 -1.44 7.00
N ARG A 103 -5.22 -2.07 6.86
CA ARG A 103 -6.06 -2.45 8.01
C ARG A 103 -5.40 -3.55 8.84
N LYS A 104 -5.75 -3.61 10.13
CA LYS A 104 -5.17 -4.59 11.06
C LYS A 104 -5.51 -6.04 10.72
N ASP A 105 -6.59 -6.25 9.98
CA ASP A 105 -7.08 -7.54 9.51
C ASP A 105 -6.60 -7.88 8.10
N TYR A 106 -5.70 -7.08 7.52
CA TYR A 106 -5.16 -7.24 6.16
C TYR A 106 -6.21 -7.21 5.04
N SER A 107 -7.47 -6.87 5.34
CA SER A 107 -8.57 -6.95 4.39
C SER A 107 -8.44 -5.98 3.21
N LYS A 108 -7.91 -4.77 3.46
CA LYS A 108 -7.63 -3.74 2.45
C LYS A 108 -6.81 -2.59 3.02
N MET A 109 -6.35 -1.72 2.13
CA MET A 109 -5.84 -0.39 2.49
C MET A 109 -6.99 0.61 2.66
N ASP A 110 -6.77 1.63 3.48
CA ASP A 110 -7.56 2.87 3.49
C ASP A 110 -6.72 4.00 2.85
N THR A 111 -7.33 4.74 1.91
CA THR A 111 -6.69 5.89 1.24
C THR A 111 -7.01 7.20 1.96
N TYR A 112 -5.99 8.02 2.14
CA TYR A 112 -6.07 9.36 2.68
C TYR A 112 -5.28 10.34 1.83
N TYR A 113 -5.58 11.62 1.97
CA TYR A 113 -4.77 12.72 1.44
C TYR A 113 -4.22 13.55 2.59
N ILE A 114 -2.93 13.86 2.55
CA ILE A 114 -2.28 14.82 3.43
C ILE A 114 -2.25 16.15 2.69
N THR A 115 -2.81 17.19 3.30
CA THR A 115 -2.84 18.55 2.75
C THR A 115 -1.46 19.22 2.86
N PRO A 116 -1.23 20.34 2.15
CA PRO A 116 -0.04 21.18 2.37
C PRO A 116 0.15 21.62 3.83
N THR A 117 -0.95 21.75 4.58
CA THR A 117 -0.94 22.10 6.01
C THR A 117 -0.74 20.89 6.95
N GLY A 118 -0.58 19.68 6.39
CA GLY A 118 -0.39 18.44 7.14
C GLY A 118 -1.67 17.78 7.66
N LYS A 119 -2.86 18.31 7.33
CA LYS A 119 -4.14 17.71 7.71
C LYS A 119 -4.38 16.44 6.91
N LYS A 120 -4.84 15.38 7.58
CA LYS A 120 -5.20 14.10 6.95
C LYS A 120 -6.70 14.09 6.63
N LEU A 121 -7.03 13.87 5.36
CA LEU A 121 -8.39 13.83 4.83
C LEU A 121 -8.70 12.43 4.30
N ARG A 122 -9.91 11.94 4.51
CA ARG A 122 -10.34 10.56 4.18
C ARG A 122 -11.46 10.48 3.16
N SER A 123 -11.96 11.61 2.65
CA SER A 123 -13.07 11.63 1.69
C SER A 123 -13.03 12.85 0.78
N ARG A 124 -13.74 12.78 -0.34
CA ARG A 124 -13.94 13.94 -1.23
C ARG A 124 -14.63 15.11 -0.54
N ASN A 125 -15.59 14.86 0.34
CA ASN A 125 -16.29 15.92 1.08
C ASN A 125 -15.32 16.67 2.01
N GLU A 126 -14.38 15.96 2.65
CA GLU A 126 -13.35 16.59 3.47
C GLU A 126 -12.35 17.40 2.65
N ILE A 127 -12.05 16.97 1.41
CA ILE A 127 -11.22 17.73 0.47
C ILE A 127 -11.96 18.99 0.02
N ALA A 128 -13.24 18.87 -0.36
CA ALA A 128 -14.06 20.01 -0.74
C ALA A 128 -14.11 21.06 0.38
N ALA A 129 -14.40 20.64 1.61
CA ALA A 129 -14.40 21.53 2.76
C ALA A 129 -13.02 22.14 3.06
N PHE A 130 -11.92 21.41 2.78
CA PHE A 130 -10.58 21.96 2.90
C PHE A 130 -10.30 23.03 1.84
N VAL A 131 -10.62 22.76 0.58
CA VAL A 131 -10.40 23.71 -0.53
C VAL A 131 -11.27 24.96 -0.39
N GLU A 132 -12.51 24.83 0.11
CA GLU A 132 -13.38 25.97 0.44
C GLU A 132 -12.78 26.85 1.55
N ALA A 133 -12.18 26.24 2.57
CA ALA A 133 -11.54 26.96 3.67
C ALA A 133 -10.16 27.55 3.31
N TYR A 134 -9.49 26.99 2.30
CA TYR A 134 -8.15 27.41 1.84
C TYR A 134 -8.10 27.48 0.30
N PRO A 135 -8.73 28.50 -0.32
CA PRO A 135 -8.88 28.60 -1.77
C PRO A 135 -7.55 28.62 -2.56
N GLU A 136 -6.44 29.00 -1.92
CA GLU A 136 -5.09 28.97 -2.50
C GLU A 136 -4.63 27.55 -2.88
N PHE A 137 -5.25 26.51 -2.30
CA PHE A 137 -5.00 25.11 -2.62
C PHE A 137 -6.02 24.51 -3.59
N ASN A 138 -6.86 25.35 -4.22
CA ASN A 138 -7.76 24.93 -5.30
C ASN A 138 -7.00 24.79 -6.65
N ASN A 139 -6.01 23.92 -6.69
CA ASN A 139 -5.14 23.74 -7.85
C ASN A 139 -5.48 22.49 -8.68
N ALA A 140 -6.52 21.75 -8.30
CA ALA A 140 -7.02 20.59 -9.04
C ALA A 140 -8.52 20.38 -8.82
N PRO A 141 -9.28 19.94 -9.84
CA PRO A 141 -10.64 19.46 -9.69
C PRO A 141 -10.79 18.38 -8.61
N LEU A 142 -11.92 18.38 -7.89
CA LEU A 142 -12.24 17.34 -6.90
C LEU A 142 -12.25 15.91 -7.49
N GLY A 143 -12.51 15.79 -8.80
CA GLY A 143 -12.49 14.52 -9.53
C GLY A 143 -11.10 13.88 -9.59
N ASP A 144 -10.03 14.68 -9.52
CA ASP A 144 -8.64 14.22 -9.62
C ASP A 144 -8.17 13.52 -8.35
N PHE A 145 -8.88 13.71 -7.23
CA PHE A 145 -8.65 12.97 -6.00
C PHE A 145 -9.25 11.57 -6.10
N ASN A 146 -8.37 10.61 -6.41
CA ASN A 146 -8.69 9.20 -6.62
C ASN A 146 -8.50 8.36 -5.34
N PHE A 147 -9.59 7.80 -4.84
CA PHE A 147 -9.62 6.97 -3.63
C PHE A 147 -9.48 5.47 -3.91
N THR A 148 -9.18 5.06 -5.14
CA THR A 148 -8.86 3.66 -5.48
C THR A 148 -7.75 3.17 -4.57
N VAL A 149 -7.91 1.96 -4.02
CA VAL A 149 -6.93 1.32 -3.13
C VAL A 149 -6.21 0.22 -3.89
N PRO A 150 -4.91 -0.03 -3.61
CA PRO A 150 -4.23 -1.18 -4.18
C PRO A 150 -4.83 -2.48 -3.63
N LYS A 151 -4.76 -3.54 -4.43
CA LYS A 151 -5.14 -4.89 -4.02
C LYS A 151 -4.10 -5.42 -3.05
N VAL A 152 -4.54 -5.97 -1.91
CA VAL A 152 -3.67 -6.70 -0.99
C VAL A 152 -3.42 -8.09 -1.56
N MET A 153 -2.16 -8.52 -1.55
CA MET A 153 -1.75 -9.81 -2.10
C MET A 153 -1.74 -10.87 -0.98
N GLU A 154 -2.76 -11.72 -0.99
CA GLU A 154 -3.05 -12.69 0.09
C GLU A 154 -1.90 -13.69 0.33
N ASP A 155 -1.22 -14.09 -0.73
CA ASP A 155 -0.05 -14.98 -0.76
C ASP A 155 1.22 -14.37 -0.14
N THR A 156 1.20 -13.07 0.15
CA THR A 156 2.33 -12.34 0.76
C THR A 156 2.04 -11.89 2.20
N LEU A 157 0.87 -12.27 2.73
CA LEU A 157 0.53 -11.96 4.10
C LEU A 157 1.43 -12.76 5.06
N PRO A 158 1.82 -12.18 6.21
CA PRO A 158 2.47 -12.97 7.24
C PRO A 158 1.55 -14.15 7.63
N PRO A 159 2.11 -15.31 8.00
CA PRO A 159 1.31 -16.44 8.48
C PRO A 159 0.48 -15.99 9.69
N ASP A 160 -0.82 -15.76 9.50
CA ASP A 160 -1.71 -15.40 10.61
C ASP A 160 -2.13 -16.69 11.32
N PRO A 161 -1.86 -16.85 12.63
CA PRO A 161 -2.42 -17.96 13.41
C PRO A 161 -3.96 -18.00 13.41
N ARG A 162 -4.65 -16.95 12.94
CA ARG A 162 -6.11 -16.87 12.77
C ARG A 162 -6.61 -17.11 11.33
N LEU A 163 -5.71 -17.21 10.35
CA LEU A 163 -6.03 -17.58 8.96
C LEU A 163 -5.69 -19.05 8.65
N ALA A 164 -5.09 -19.78 9.61
CA ALA A 164 -4.89 -21.22 9.52
C ALA A 164 -6.25 -21.94 9.56
N SER A 165 -6.79 -22.24 8.38
CA SER A 165 -7.95 -23.13 8.25
C SER A 165 -7.59 -24.54 8.74
N PRO A 166 -8.42 -25.20 9.58
CA PRO A 166 -8.18 -26.56 10.03
C PRO A 166 -8.58 -27.53 8.92
N PHE A 167 -7.76 -27.64 7.87
CA PHE A 167 -7.84 -28.78 6.97
C PHE A 167 -6.47 -29.44 6.80
N ALA A 168 -5.85 -29.76 7.94
CA ALA A 168 -4.87 -30.83 7.98
C ALA A 168 -5.66 -32.16 7.95
N THR A 169 -5.84 -32.74 6.77
CA THR A 169 -6.15 -34.18 6.69
C THR A 169 -4.86 -34.93 7.00
N SER A 170 -4.75 -35.35 8.24
CA SER A 170 -3.81 -36.36 8.70
C SER A 170 -3.98 -37.65 7.89
N THR A 171 -3.03 -37.96 7.02
CA THR A 171 -2.79 -39.36 6.60
C THR A 171 -1.72 -39.93 7.52
N SER A 172 -2.18 -40.54 8.61
CA SER A 172 -1.38 -41.43 9.43
C SER A 172 -1.18 -42.76 8.68
N THR A 173 -0.01 -42.96 8.08
CA THR A 173 0.40 -44.30 7.63
C THR A 173 1.16 -44.96 8.78
N SER A 174 0.43 -45.67 9.64
CA SER A 174 1.01 -46.70 10.50
C SER A 174 0.83 -48.05 9.81
N ALA A 175 1.94 -48.66 9.41
CA ALA A 175 2.03 -50.11 9.27
C ALA A 175 3.44 -50.56 9.68
N ARG A 176 3.46 -51.27 10.80
CA ARG A 176 4.59 -51.91 11.46
C ARG A 176 4.68 -53.35 10.97
N SER A 177 5.89 -53.87 10.71
CA SER A 177 6.35 -55.27 10.92
C SER A 177 7.80 -55.34 10.41
N SER A 178 8.84 -55.36 11.25
CA SER A 178 9.36 -56.50 12.04
C SER A 178 9.50 -57.78 11.22
N LEU A 179 10.70 -58.01 10.68
CA LEU A 179 11.25 -59.36 10.55
C LEU A 179 12.75 -59.35 10.91
N THR A 180 13.07 -60.40 11.65
CA THR A 180 14.19 -60.72 12.53
C THR A 180 15.55 -60.93 11.87
N GLN A 181 16.59 -60.72 12.69
CA GLN A 181 18.00 -60.98 12.43
C GLN A 181 18.38 -62.41 12.88
N THR A 182 19.30 -63.03 12.12
CA THR A 182 20.39 -63.99 12.48
C THR A 182 20.17 -65.51 12.65
N GLN A 183 21.19 -66.23 12.11
CA GLN A 183 21.78 -67.55 12.45
C GLN A 183 20.93 -68.79 12.08
N ASP A 184 21.44 -69.85 11.43
CA ASP A 184 22.78 -70.39 11.14
C ASP A 184 22.74 -71.01 9.72
#